data_AF-A0A3M5UKX5-F1
#
_entry.id   AF-A0A3M5UKX5-F1
#
_cell.length_a   1.000
_cell.length_b   1.000
_cell.length_c   1.000
_cell.angle_alpha   90.00
_cell.angle_beta   90.00
_cell.angle_gamma   90.00
#
_symmetry.space_group_name_H-M   'P 1'
#
loop_
_entity.id
_entity.type
_entity.pdbx_description
1 polymer ?
#
loop_
_entity_poly.entity_id
_entity_poly.type
_entity_poly.pdbx_seq_one_letter_code
_entity_poly.pdbx_strand_id
1 'polypeptide(L)'
;MTQLDNLLTQLAAKRQRLMGMRRESNQRMADFAVADVSLFWLLNALNTYQPVLADLKAHPARHPEQVYQALIKLAGGLLTFSLEHDIDQIPAYRHEQLETVFPPLMQTISTLLEASLPSRVVALVLEEVAPNRWQVTLNDARLRERDGADFYLSVRCRMPAAQLQKHFPRLCKVGTPDDVNQLVNAALDGIPLQPLSHVPAAIPLRLENQYFALDLGHPKGQAMLSEGVCALYVPSTLVDIKLELFAVLRA
;
A
#
# COMPACT_ATOMS: atom_id res chain seq x y z
N MET A 1 -27.80 -19.03 -2.61
CA MET A 1 -28.01 -17.78 -3.38
C MET A 1 -27.43 -16.59 -2.63
N THR A 2 -27.91 -16.25 -1.42
CA THR A 2 -27.42 -15.11 -0.63
C THR A 2 -25.91 -15.08 -0.39
N GLN A 3 -25.27 -16.24 -0.12
CA GLN A 3 -23.82 -16.31 0.06
C GLN A 3 -23.04 -15.97 -1.23
N LEU A 4 -23.54 -16.39 -2.40
CA LEU A 4 -22.92 -16.07 -3.69
C LEU A 4 -23.07 -14.58 -4.04
N ASP A 5 -24.19 -13.97 -3.65
CA ASP A 5 -24.41 -12.53 -3.79
C ASP A 5 -23.45 -11.70 -2.95
N ASN A 6 -23.26 -12.11 -1.70
CA ASN A 6 -22.31 -11.48 -0.79
C ASN A 6 -20.88 -11.59 -1.35
N LEU A 7 -20.51 -12.78 -1.83
CA LEU A 7 -19.21 -13.00 -2.43
C LEU A 7 -18.99 -12.12 -3.68
N LEU A 8 -19.96 -12.07 -4.60
CA LEU A 8 -19.88 -11.22 -5.79
C LEU A 8 -19.75 -9.73 -5.44
N THR A 9 -20.44 -9.29 -4.38
CA THR A 9 -20.31 -7.92 -3.84
C THR A 9 -18.90 -7.67 -3.30
N GLN A 10 -18.35 -8.61 -2.52
CA GLN A 10 -16.98 -8.52 -2.00
C GLN A 10 -15.93 -8.48 -3.12
N LEU A 11 -16.02 -9.37 -4.12
CA LEU A 11 -15.12 -9.34 -5.27
C LEU A 11 -15.23 -8.01 -6.02
N ALA A 12 -16.44 -7.52 -6.30
CA ALA A 12 -16.65 -6.27 -7.03
C ALA A 12 -16.03 -5.07 -6.30
N ALA A 13 -16.25 -4.98 -4.99
CA ALA A 13 -15.68 -3.92 -4.14
C ALA A 13 -14.15 -3.99 -4.10
N LYS A 14 -13.57 -5.18 -3.89
CA LYS A 14 -12.12 -5.39 -3.89
C LYS A 14 -11.51 -5.02 -5.24
N ARG A 15 -12.10 -5.50 -6.34
CA ARG A 15 -11.68 -5.19 -7.72
C ARG A 15 -11.69 -3.69 -8.00
N GLN A 16 -12.76 -2.98 -7.62
CA GLN A 16 -12.87 -1.54 -7.83
C GLN A 16 -11.76 -0.79 -7.07
N ARG A 17 -11.50 -1.17 -5.82
CA ARG A 17 -10.41 -0.60 -5.01
C ARG A 17 -9.04 -0.82 -5.66
N LEU A 18 -8.72 -2.06 -6.06
CA LEU A 18 -7.44 -2.39 -6.68
C LEU A 18 -7.26 -1.71 -8.06
N MET A 19 -8.33 -1.56 -8.84
CA MET A 19 -8.30 -0.82 -10.10
C MET A 19 -8.05 0.68 -9.87
N GLY A 20 -8.58 1.25 -8.79
CA GLY A 20 -8.26 2.62 -8.37
C GLY A 20 -6.77 2.79 -8.07
N MET A 21 -6.22 1.88 -7.24
CA MET A 21 -4.79 1.87 -6.92
C MET A 21 -3.91 1.73 -8.17
N ARG A 22 -4.31 0.90 -9.14
CA ARG A 22 -3.58 0.75 -10.41
C ARG A 22 -3.62 2.03 -11.26
N ARG A 23 -4.76 2.72 -11.32
CA ARG A 23 -4.88 4.00 -12.05
C ARG A 23 -3.98 5.06 -11.45
N GLU A 24 -3.94 5.16 -10.13
CA GLU A 24 -3.03 6.06 -9.42
C GLU A 24 -1.56 5.72 -9.69
N SER A 25 -1.19 4.43 -9.66
CA SER A 25 0.18 3.99 -9.97
C SER A 25 0.58 4.36 -11.40
N ASN A 26 -0.28 4.09 -12.39
CA ASN A 26 -0.03 4.42 -13.80
C ASN A 26 0.10 5.94 -14.06
N GLN A 27 -0.68 6.78 -13.37
CA GLN A 27 -0.60 8.23 -13.51
C GLN A 27 0.71 8.81 -12.96
N ARG A 28 1.37 8.11 -12.04
CA ARG A 28 2.63 8.54 -11.41
C ARG A 28 3.88 8.33 -12.28
N MET A 29 3.76 7.92 -13.56
CA MET A 29 4.88 7.72 -14.50
C MET A 29 6.08 6.96 -13.88
N ALA A 30 5.79 5.98 -13.02
CA ALA A 30 6.80 5.07 -12.51
C ALA A 30 6.74 3.79 -13.34
N ASP A 31 7.82 3.52 -14.08
CA ASP A 31 8.02 2.24 -14.76
C ASP A 31 7.77 1.09 -13.78
N PHE A 32 6.96 0.12 -14.22
CA PHE A 32 6.52 -1.10 -13.52
C PHE A 32 7.41 -1.49 -12.33
N ALA A 33 6.99 -1.15 -11.10
CA ALA A 33 7.68 -1.61 -9.91
C ALA A 33 7.33 -3.09 -9.65
N VAL A 34 8.29 -3.89 -9.19
CA VAL A 34 8.07 -5.30 -8.81
C VAL A 34 6.95 -5.47 -7.76
N ALA A 35 6.70 -4.44 -6.95
CA ALA A 35 5.57 -4.37 -6.01
C ALA A 35 4.19 -4.42 -6.69
N ASP A 36 4.07 -4.01 -7.97
CA ASP A 36 2.83 -4.05 -8.74
C ASP A 36 2.48 -5.45 -9.26
N VAL A 37 3.41 -6.42 -9.18
CA VAL A 37 3.18 -7.79 -9.67
C VAL A 37 2.11 -8.49 -8.85
N SER A 38 2.14 -8.35 -7.52
CA SER A 38 1.11 -8.91 -6.64
C SER A 38 -0.26 -8.27 -6.88
N LEU A 39 -0.30 -6.95 -7.04
CA LEU A 39 -1.51 -6.21 -7.42
C LEU A 39 -2.07 -6.70 -8.75
N PHE A 40 -1.19 -6.89 -9.74
CA PHE A 40 -1.55 -7.36 -11.07
C PHE A 40 -2.13 -8.78 -11.03
N TRP A 41 -1.48 -9.74 -10.36
CA TRP A 41 -1.95 -11.12 -10.26
C TRP A 41 -3.28 -11.21 -9.51
N LEU A 42 -3.45 -10.43 -8.44
CA LEU A 42 -4.73 -10.38 -7.72
C LEU A 42 -5.83 -9.79 -8.60
N LEU A 43 -5.56 -8.67 -9.29
CA LEU A 43 -6.50 -8.09 -10.25
C LEU A 43 -6.83 -9.06 -11.39
N ASN A 44 -5.85 -9.81 -11.89
CA ASN A 44 -6.06 -10.83 -12.91
C ASN A 44 -7.05 -11.88 -12.40
N ALA A 45 -6.81 -12.48 -11.22
CA ALA A 45 -7.70 -13.45 -10.62
C ALA A 45 -9.14 -12.90 -10.46
N LEU A 46 -9.29 -11.70 -9.88
CA LEU A 46 -10.61 -11.09 -9.69
C LEU A 46 -11.32 -10.79 -11.01
N ASN A 47 -10.62 -10.22 -12.00
CA ASN A 47 -11.21 -9.92 -13.31
C ASN A 47 -11.58 -11.19 -14.09
N THR A 48 -10.83 -12.29 -13.91
CA THR A 48 -11.14 -13.58 -14.52
C THR A 48 -12.40 -14.20 -13.94
N TYR A 49 -12.54 -14.25 -12.61
CA TYR A 49 -13.63 -15.00 -11.97
C TYR A 49 -14.91 -14.20 -11.73
N GLN A 50 -14.87 -12.87 -11.64
CA GLN A 50 -16.07 -12.03 -11.52
C GLN A 50 -17.15 -12.33 -12.59
N PRO A 51 -16.85 -12.31 -13.91
CA PRO A 51 -17.87 -12.58 -14.92
C PRO A 51 -18.36 -14.03 -14.88
N VAL A 52 -17.49 -14.98 -14.57
CA VAL A 52 -17.84 -16.42 -14.46
C VAL A 52 -18.84 -16.65 -13.34
N LEU A 53 -18.57 -16.10 -12.15
CA LEU A 53 -19.47 -16.24 -11.00
C LEU A 53 -20.80 -15.49 -11.21
N ALA A 54 -20.78 -14.34 -11.89
CA ALA A 54 -21.99 -13.60 -12.24
C ALA A 54 -22.88 -14.39 -13.22
N ASP A 55 -22.29 -15.04 -14.21
CA ASP A 55 -22.99 -15.89 -15.17
C ASP A 55 -23.57 -17.16 -14.52
N LEU A 56 -22.81 -17.80 -13.62
CA LEU A 56 -23.31 -18.93 -12.82
C LEU A 56 -24.50 -18.53 -11.94
N LYS A 57 -24.46 -17.34 -11.32
CA LYS A 57 -25.58 -16.80 -10.56
C LYS A 57 -26.82 -16.55 -11.44
N ALA A 58 -26.63 -16.01 -12.65
CA ALA A 58 -27.73 -15.73 -13.58
C ALA A 58 -28.43 -17.02 -14.08
N HIS A 59 -27.74 -18.16 -14.02
CA HIS A 59 -28.23 -19.45 -14.50
C HIS A 59 -28.23 -20.52 -13.38
N PRO A 60 -29.14 -20.42 -12.40
CA PRO A 60 -29.13 -21.27 -11.19
C PRO A 60 -29.43 -22.75 -11.46
N ALA A 61 -29.92 -23.11 -12.65
CA ALA A 61 -30.21 -24.49 -13.04
C ALA A 61 -28.96 -25.33 -13.37
N ARG A 62 -27.77 -24.73 -13.37
CA ARG A 62 -26.51 -25.44 -13.65
C ARG A 62 -26.13 -26.39 -12.53
N HIS A 63 -25.42 -27.45 -12.89
CA HIS A 63 -24.96 -28.46 -11.93
C HIS A 63 -24.01 -27.83 -10.89
N PRO A 64 -24.16 -28.13 -9.59
CA PRO A 64 -23.36 -27.50 -8.52
C PRO A 64 -21.85 -27.73 -8.67
N GLU A 65 -21.43 -28.84 -9.27
CA GLU A 65 -20.01 -29.09 -9.54
C GLU A 65 -19.35 -27.97 -10.37
N GLN A 66 -20.07 -27.36 -11.32
CA GLN A 66 -19.55 -26.26 -12.13
C GLN A 66 -19.27 -25.02 -11.27
N VAL A 67 -20.12 -24.78 -10.27
CA VAL A 67 -19.91 -23.70 -9.29
C VAL A 67 -18.70 -24.02 -8.42
N TYR A 68 -18.59 -25.26 -7.93
CA TYR A 68 -17.45 -25.72 -7.14
C TYR A 68 -16.13 -25.53 -7.91
N GLN A 69 -16.05 -25.97 -9.17
CA GLN A 69 -14.85 -25.83 -10.00
C GLN A 69 -14.42 -24.38 -10.19
N ALA A 70 -15.37 -23.45 -10.34
CA ALA A 70 -15.06 -22.01 -10.42
C ALA A 70 -14.52 -21.48 -9.08
N LEU A 71 -15.14 -21.87 -7.97
CA LEU A 71 -14.77 -21.39 -6.63
C LEU A 71 -13.40 -21.91 -6.20
N ILE A 72 -13.06 -23.19 -6.42
CA ILE A 72 -11.73 -23.71 -6.02
C ILE A 72 -10.59 -23.09 -6.84
N LYS A 73 -10.83 -22.75 -8.11
CA LYS A 73 -9.81 -22.09 -8.93
C LYS A 73 -9.60 -20.64 -8.49
N LEU A 74 -10.68 -19.95 -8.10
CA LEU A 74 -10.58 -18.65 -7.46
C LEU A 74 -9.83 -18.75 -6.12
N ALA A 75 -10.20 -19.68 -5.26
CA ALA A 75 -9.53 -19.90 -3.97
C ALA A 75 -8.04 -20.18 -4.15
N GLY A 76 -7.66 -21.09 -5.06
CA GLY A 76 -6.26 -21.38 -5.38
C GLY A 76 -5.49 -20.15 -5.87
N GLY A 77 -6.12 -19.31 -6.71
CA GLY A 77 -5.52 -18.05 -7.16
C GLY A 77 -5.38 -16.99 -6.06
N LEU A 78 -6.22 -17.03 -5.02
CA LEU A 78 -6.11 -16.12 -3.87
C LEU A 78 -5.13 -16.63 -2.80
N LEU A 79 -4.97 -17.95 -2.67
CA LEU A 79 -4.03 -18.57 -1.73
C LEU A 79 -2.57 -18.19 -2.00
N THR A 80 -2.22 -17.80 -3.24
CA THR A 80 -0.88 -17.28 -3.56
C THR A 80 -0.50 -16.03 -2.76
N PHE A 81 -1.49 -15.35 -2.16
CA PHE A 81 -1.30 -14.15 -1.34
C PHE A 81 -1.51 -14.39 0.16
N SER A 82 -1.72 -15.65 0.57
CA SER A 82 -1.89 -16.01 1.98
C SER A 82 -0.62 -16.69 2.51
N LEU A 83 -0.28 -16.39 3.76
CA LEU A 83 0.73 -17.13 4.53
C LEU A 83 0.11 -17.98 5.64
N GLU A 84 -1.19 -17.80 5.90
CA GLU A 84 -1.92 -18.44 7.00
C GLU A 84 -2.79 -19.61 6.53
N HIS A 85 -3.14 -19.63 5.24
CA HIS A 85 -4.02 -20.63 4.65
C HIS A 85 -3.26 -21.44 3.59
N ASP A 86 -3.52 -22.74 3.56
CA ASP A 86 -2.88 -23.69 2.62
C ASP A 86 -3.92 -24.36 1.71
N ILE A 87 -3.47 -24.93 0.60
CA ILE A 87 -4.28 -25.61 -0.41
C ILE A 87 -5.06 -26.80 0.16
N ASP A 88 -4.51 -27.46 1.17
CA ASP A 88 -5.12 -28.61 1.85
C ASP A 88 -6.41 -28.25 2.61
N GLN A 89 -6.66 -26.95 2.82
CA GLN A 89 -7.88 -26.45 3.48
C GLN A 89 -9.08 -26.36 2.52
N ILE A 90 -8.88 -26.52 1.21
CA ILE A 90 -9.97 -26.51 0.24
C ILE A 90 -10.78 -27.81 0.38
N PRO A 91 -12.08 -27.76 0.74
CA PRO A 91 -12.88 -28.96 0.94
C PRO A 91 -13.09 -29.70 -0.38
N ALA A 92 -12.89 -31.01 -0.37
CA ALA A 92 -13.15 -31.85 -1.53
C ALA A 92 -14.65 -31.89 -1.88
N TYR A 93 -14.97 -31.97 -3.18
CA TYR A 93 -16.35 -32.04 -3.64
C TYR A 93 -17.05 -33.31 -3.15
N ARG A 94 -18.21 -33.13 -2.52
CA ARG A 94 -19.11 -34.19 -2.07
C ARG A 94 -20.53 -33.87 -2.50
N HIS A 95 -20.95 -34.43 -3.64
CA HIS A 95 -22.25 -34.10 -4.24
C HIS A 95 -23.44 -34.35 -3.31
N GLU A 96 -23.35 -35.38 -2.46
CA GLU A 96 -24.40 -35.76 -1.52
C GLU A 96 -24.43 -34.89 -0.25
N GLN A 97 -23.38 -34.10 0.01
CA GLN A 97 -23.17 -33.33 1.24
C GLN A 97 -22.67 -31.92 0.94
N LEU A 98 -23.36 -31.20 0.05
CA LEU A 98 -22.94 -29.88 -0.44
C LEU A 98 -22.80 -28.83 0.68
N GLU A 99 -23.53 -28.99 1.78
CA GLU A 99 -23.45 -28.18 2.99
C GLU A 99 -22.10 -28.27 3.71
N THR A 100 -21.36 -29.37 3.52
CA THR A 100 -20.01 -29.53 4.05
C THR A 100 -18.92 -28.96 3.13
N VAL A 101 -19.29 -28.56 1.91
CA VAL A 101 -18.35 -28.13 0.86
C VAL A 101 -18.45 -26.63 0.62
N PHE A 102 -19.63 -26.12 0.26
CA PHE A 102 -19.77 -24.73 -0.17
C PHE A 102 -19.62 -23.71 0.97
N PRO A 103 -20.30 -23.86 2.13
CA PRO A 103 -20.16 -22.88 3.21
C PRO A 103 -18.70 -22.66 3.66
N PRO A 104 -17.89 -23.70 3.96
CA PRO A 104 -16.50 -23.48 4.35
C PRO A 104 -15.67 -22.90 3.19
N LEU A 105 -15.85 -23.38 1.95
CA LEU A 105 -15.13 -22.84 0.79
C LEU A 105 -15.43 -21.34 0.57
N MET A 106 -16.70 -20.94 0.66
CA MET A 106 -17.13 -19.56 0.51
C MET A 106 -16.54 -18.69 1.62
N GLN A 107 -16.53 -19.19 2.86
CA GLN A 107 -15.93 -18.49 3.99
C GLN A 107 -14.41 -18.30 3.79
N THR A 108 -13.70 -19.34 3.37
CA THR A 108 -12.27 -19.24 3.06
C THR A 108 -12.02 -18.20 1.98
N ILE A 109 -12.80 -18.19 0.89
CA ILE A 109 -12.65 -17.18 -0.17
C ILE A 109 -12.92 -15.77 0.38
N SER A 110 -13.96 -15.57 1.19
CA SER A 110 -14.24 -14.28 1.82
C SER A 110 -13.07 -13.82 2.71
N THR A 111 -12.53 -14.69 3.56
CA THR A 111 -11.35 -14.39 4.39
C THR A 111 -10.13 -14.04 3.54
N LEU A 112 -9.86 -14.80 2.47
CA LEU A 112 -8.76 -14.51 1.54
C LEU A 112 -8.99 -13.17 0.81
N LEU A 113 -10.22 -12.86 0.42
CA LEU A 113 -10.56 -11.57 -0.19
C LEU A 113 -10.40 -10.39 0.78
N GLU A 114 -10.54 -10.58 2.08
CA GLU A 114 -10.27 -9.55 3.08
C GLU A 114 -8.75 -9.37 3.28
N ALA A 115 -8.04 -10.47 3.57
CA ALA A 115 -6.61 -10.48 3.88
C ALA A 115 -5.70 -10.07 2.70
N SER A 116 -6.11 -10.33 1.45
CA SER A 116 -5.28 -10.17 0.25
C SER A 116 -4.97 -8.73 -0.19
N LEU A 117 -5.17 -7.68 0.62
CA LEU A 117 -4.79 -6.32 0.21
C LEU A 117 -3.26 -6.17 0.19
N PRO A 118 -2.61 -6.04 -0.98
CA PRO A 118 -1.14 -6.14 -1.05
C PRO A 118 -0.44 -4.84 -0.61
N SER A 119 -1.11 -3.69 -0.67
CA SER A 119 -0.41 -2.42 -0.44
C SER A 119 -0.54 -1.97 1.00
N ARG A 120 0.45 -2.36 1.81
CA ARG A 120 0.77 -1.65 3.05
C ARG A 120 1.35 -0.26 2.75
N VAL A 121 1.75 0.03 1.51
CA VAL A 121 2.37 1.31 1.15
C VAL A 121 1.34 2.29 0.60
N VAL A 122 1.38 3.50 1.14
CA VAL A 122 0.67 4.69 0.69
C VAL A 122 1.73 5.68 0.21
N ALA A 123 1.71 6.04 -1.08
CA ALA A 123 2.53 7.13 -1.58
C ALA A 123 1.82 8.46 -1.28
N LEU A 124 2.52 9.34 -0.59
CA LEU A 124 2.05 10.65 -0.14
C LEU A 124 2.62 11.72 -1.08
N VAL A 125 1.73 12.45 -1.75
CA VAL A 125 2.11 13.48 -2.71
C VAL A 125 2.57 14.72 -1.96
N LEU A 126 3.84 15.07 -2.12
CA LEU A 126 4.43 16.28 -1.58
C LEU A 126 4.14 17.46 -2.52
N GLU A 127 3.34 18.42 -2.07
CA GLU A 127 3.02 19.64 -2.78
C GLU A 127 4.02 20.73 -2.44
N GLU A 128 4.61 21.37 -3.44
CA GLU A 128 5.49 22.53 -3.23
C GLU A 128 4.64 23.77 -2.95
N VAL A 129 4.53 24.14 -1.67
CA VAL A 129 3.69 25.27 -1.21
C VAL A 129 4.41 26.61 -1.29
N ALA A 130 5.74 26.59 -1.27
CA ALA A 130 6.62 27.75 -1.41
C ALA A 130 8.02 27.28 -1.84
N PRO A 131 8.91 28.17 -2.32
CA PRO A 131 10.25 27.77 -2.72
C PRO A 131 10.96 27.00 -1.60
N ASN A 132 11.50 25.82 -1.95
CA ASN A 132 12.19 24.92 -1.01
C ASN A 132 11.32 24.35 0.12
N ARG A 133 9.99 24.43 0.00
CA ARG A 133 9.05 23.98 1.02
C ARG A 133 8.00 23.07 0.41
N TRP A 134 7.92 21.86 0.95
CA TRP A 134 6.96 20.86 0.55
C TRP A 134 6.04 20.51 1.72
N GLN A 135 4.79 20.17 1.41
CA GLN A 135 3.82 19.77 2.40
C GLN A 135 2.97 18.61 1.89
N VAL A 136 2.51 17.76 2.81
CA VAL A 136 1.46 16.78 2.54
C VAL A 136 0.52 16.62 3.72
N THR A 137 -0.77 16.52 3.42
CA THR A 137 -1.82 16.27 4.41
C THR A 137 -2.08 14.76 4.53
N LEU A 138 -2.06 14.26 5.75
CA LEU A 138 -2.32 12.87 6.12
C LEU A 138 -3.83 12.65 6.28
N ASN A 139 -4.53 12.52 5.14
CA ASN A 139 -5.99 12.37 5.12
C ASN A 139 -6.48 11.02 5.69
N ASP A 140 -5.64 9.99 5.65
CA ASP A 140 -5.98 8.66 6.16
C ASP A 140 -5.72 8.59 7.67
N ALA A 141 -6.78 8.36 8.45
CA ALA A 141 -6.70 8.27 9.91
C ALA A 141 -5.70 7.22 10.41
N ARG A 142 -5.53 6.12 9.66
CA ARG A 142 -4.61 5.03 10.01
C ARG A 142 -3.14 5.48 10.00
N LEU A 143 -2.82 6.49 9.20
CA LEU A 143 -1.47 7.04 9.11
C LEU A 143 -1.13 7.94 10.30
N ARG A 144 -2.13 8.41 11.05
CA ARG A 144 -1.97 9.33 12.19
C ARG A 144 -1.85 8.58 13.52
N GLU A 145 -2.17 7.29 13.53
CA GLU A 145 -1.96 6.43 14.69
C GLU A 145 -0.45 6.26 14.95
N ARG A 146 -0.06 6.37 16.22
CA ARG A 146 1.35 6.39 16.64
C ARG A 146 2.16 5.20 16.15
N ASP A 147 1.52 4.03 16.10
CA ASP A 147 2.10 2.78 15.63
C ASP A 147 1.39 2.26 14.36
N GLY A 148 0.68 3.15 13.65
CA GLY A 148 -0.10 2.78 12.47
C GLY A 148 0.74 2.67 11.19
N ALA A 149 1.83 3.44 11.06
CA ALA A 149 2.67 3.43 9.87
C ALA A 149 4.12 3.88 10.12
N ASP A 150 5.03 3.37 9.29
CA ASP A 150 6.41 3.85 9.14
C ASP A 150 6.52 4.78 7.94
N PHE A 151 7.22 5.92 8.09
CA PHE A 151 7.35 6.91 7.02
C PHE A 151 8.76 6.93 6.46
N TYR A 152 8.84 6.99 5.13
CA TYR A 152 10.07 6.90 4.37
C TYR A 152 10.12 7.95 3.28
N LEU A 153 11.22 8.68 3.23
CA LEU A 153 11.48 9.72 2.26
C LEU A 153 12.48 9.21 1.21
N SER A 154 12.05 9.25 -0.04
CA SER A 154 12.86 8.96 -1.22
C SER A 154 13.35 10.28 -1.80
N VAL A 155 14.67 10.39 -1.93
CA VAL A 155 15.36 11.64 -2.28
C VAL A 155 16.25 11.41 -3.49
N ARG A 156 16.11 12.27 -4.50
CA ARG A 156 17.01 12.32 -5.66
C ARG A 156 17.49 13.74 -5.86
N CYS A 157 18.79 13.92 -6.12
CA CYS A 157 19.36 15.20 -6.53
C CYS A 157 20.68 14.97 -7.27
N ARG A 158 21.35 16.03 -7.72
CA ARG A 158 22.65 15.93 -8.41
C ARG A 158 23.84 15.56 -7.50
N MET A 159 23.66 15.56 -6.19
CA MET A 159 24.73 15.23 -5.24
C MET A 159 25.07 13.72 -5.28
N PRO A 160 26.34 13.32 -5.19
CA PRO A 160 26.72 11.92 -5.08
C PRO A 160 26.04 11.21 -3.90
N ALA A 161 25.61 9.96 -4.09
CA ALA A 161 24.83 9.19 -3.11
C ALA A 161 25.45 9.17 -1.70
N ALA A 162 26.76 8.93 -1.60
CA ALA A 162 27.46 8.90 -0.30
C ALA A 162 27.44 10.26 0.43
N GLN A 163 27.55 11.36 -0.32
CA GLN A 163 27.44 12.70 0.25
C GLN A 163 25.98 12.99 0.65
N LEU A 164 25.02 12.60 -0.18
CA LEU A 164 23.61 12.78 0.10
C LEU A 164 23.20 12.05 1.38
N GLN A 165 23.54 10.78 1.54
CA GLN A 165 23.25 10.02 2.77
C GLN A 165 23.80 10.69 4.03
N LYS A 166 25.01 11.27 3.94
CA LYS A 166 25.68 11.92 5.08
C LYS A 166 25.14 13.30 5.41
N HIS A 167 24.83 14.11 4.40
CA HIS A 167 24.49 15.52 4.57
C HIS A 167 22.99 15.78 4.63
N PHE A 168 22.18 14.99 3.93
CA PHE A 168 20.74 15.22 3.83
C PHE A 168 20.01 15.27 5.18
N PRO A 169 20.27 14.36 6.15
CA PRO A 169 19.62 14.43 7.46
C PRO A 169 19.84 15.73 8.23
N ARG A 170 20.96 16.43 7.95
CA ARG A 170 21.31 17.70 8.61
C ARG A 170 20.74 18.91 7.89
N LEU A 171 20.61 18.81 6.57
CA LEU A 171 20.16 19.90 5.69
C LEU A 171 18.64 19.95 5.61
N CYS A 172 17.98 18.80 5.49
CA CYS A 172 16.53 18.72 5.43
C CYS A 172 15.93 18.93 6.82
N LYS A 173 14.88 19.75 6.89
CA LYS A 173 14.11 19.97 8.12
C LYS A 173 12.71 19.45 7.89
N VAL A 174 12.28 18.53 8.74
CA VAL A 174 10.95 17.89 8.68
C VAL A 174 10.21 18.18 9.98
N GLY A 175 8.93 18.50 9.90
CA GLY A 175 8.10 18.80 11.06
C GLY A 175 6.69 19.22 10.66
N THR A 176 5.99 19.90 11.57
CA THR A 176 4.73 20.59 11.24
C THR A 176 5.01 21.87 10.43
N PRO A 177 4.03 22.42 9.70
CA PRO A 177 4.23 23.64 8.91
C PRO A 177 4.81 24.80 9.73
N ASP A 178 4.30 25.00 10.95
CA ASP A 178 4.77 26.04 11.87
C ASP A 178 6.17 25.74 12.41
N ASP A 179 6.45 24.49 12.76
CA ASP A 179 7.77 24.06 13.22
C ASP A 179 8.83 24.32 12.15
N VAL A 180 8.59 23.93 10.89
CA VAL A 180 9.61 24.06 9.83
C VAL A 180 10.03 25.52 9.63
N ASN A 181 9.11 26.49 9.79
CA ASN A 181 9.46 27.91 9.77
C ASN A 181 10.45 28.27 10.90
N GLN A 182 10.20 27.81 12.11
CA GLN A 182 11.07 28.07 13.26
C GLN A 182 12.42 27.34 13.13
N LEU A 183 12.40 26.07 12.68
CA LEU A 183 13.59 25.25 12.51
C LEU A 183 14.60 25.88 11.55
N VAL A 184 14.11 26.47 10.45
CA VAL A 184 14.96 27.15 9.46
C VAL A 184 15.56 28.43 10.05
N ASN A 185 14.74 29.24 10.75
CA ASN A 185 15.19 30.52 11.30
C ASN A 185 16.17 30.35 12.48
N ALA A 186 15.95 29.33 13.31
CA ALA A 186 16.73 29.08 14.53
C ALA A 186 17.81 28.00 14.35
N ALA A 187 17.99 27.47 13.13
CA ALA A 187 18.92 26.39 12.81
C ALA A 187 18.76 25.14 13.71
N LEU A 188 17.53 24.85 14.15
CA LEU A 188 17.20 23.72 15.01
C LEU A 188 17.00 22.44 14.19
N ASP A 189 17.04 21.30 14.87
CA ASP A 189 16.77 19.99 14.25
C ASP A 189 15.28 19.65 14.26
N GLY A 190 14.84 19.09 13.14
CA GLY A 190 13.47 18.62 12.95
C GLY A 190 13.29 17.18 13.40
N ILE A 191 12.34 16.48 12.78
CA ILE A 191 12.21 15.03 12.89
C ILE A 191 13.50 14.40 12.35
N PRO A 192 14.20 13.55 13.13
CA PRO A 192 15.42 12.90 12.68
C PRO A 192 15.16 12.02 11.46
N LEU A 193 16.08 12.11 10.49
CA LEU A 193 16.09 11.29 9.28
C LEU A 193 17.21 10.25 9.37
N GLN A 194 16.86 8.97 9.27
CA GLN A 194 17.82 7.87 9.34
C GLN A 194 18.07 7.31 7.94
N PRO A 195 19.30 7.37 7.40
CA PRO A 195 19.62 6.78 6.10
C PRO A 195 19.45 5.26 6.16
N LEU A 196 18.78 4.69 5.16
CA LEU A 196 18.54 3.26 5.08
C LEU A 196 19.67 2.54 4.33
N SER A 197 20.12 1.41 4.88
CA SER A 197 21.03 0.48 4.18
C SER A 197 20.30 -0.39 3.16
N HIS A 198 19.01 -0.67 3.41
CA HIS A 198 18.12 -1.42 2.53
C HIS A 198 16.72 -0.81 2.57
N VAL A 199 16.10 -0.70 1.40
CA VAL A 199 14.72 -0.19 1.28
C VAL A 199 13.75 -1.32 1.60
N PRO A 200 12.74 -1.11 2.45
CA PRO A 200 11.70 -2.11 2.69
C PRO A 200 11.08 -2.60 1.38
N ALA A 201 10.85 -3.91 1.25
CA ALA A 201 10.34 -4.53 0.02
C ALA A 201 9.02 -3.95 -0.49
N ALA A 202 8.28 -3.29 0.40
CA ALA A 202 7.00 -2.67 0.10
C ALA A 202 7.15 -1.36 -0.73
N ILE A 203 8.29 -0.67 -0.65
CA ILE A 203 8.52 0.62 -1.31
C ILE A 203 9.15 0.40 -2.70
N PRO A 204 8.68 1.09 -3.76
CA PRO A 204 9.29 1.03 -5.07
C PRO A 204 10.78 1.44 -5.04
N LEU A 205 11.66 0.54 -5.46
CA LEU A 205 13.09 0.78 -5.54
C LEU A 205 13.44 1.58 -6.81
N ARG A 206 14.11 2.72 -6.62
CA ARG A 206 14.67 3.56 -7.69
C ARG A 206 16.19 3.61 -7.49
N LEU A 207 16.95 3.11 -8.47
CA LEU A 207 18.41 2.97 -8.38
C LEU A 207 19.14 4.29 -8.10
N GLU A 208 18.61 5.41 -8.59
CA GLU A 208 19.22 6.75 -8.41
C GLU A 208 18.84 7.42 -7.09
N ASN A 209 17.89 6.87 -6.33
CA ASN A 209 17.35 7.52 -5.14
C ASN A 209 18.04 7.01 -3.87
N GLN A 210 18.11 7.89 -2.88
CA GLN A 210 18.50 7.56 -1.51
C GLN A 210 17.28 7.62 -0.61
N TYR A 211 17.21 6.73 0.37
CA TYR A 211 16.02 6.54 1.20
C TYR A 211 16.33 6.81 2.67
N PHE A 212 15.43 7.50 3.33
CA PHE A 212 15.55 7.88 4.74
C PHE A 212 14.27 7.53 5.49
N ALA A 213 14.38 6.90 6.64
CA ALA A 213 13.25 6.73 7.56
C ALA A 213 13.08 7.97 8.45
N LEU A 214 11.83 8.37 8.70
CA LEU A 214 11.50 9.41 9.66
C LEU A 214 11.38 8.77 11.05
N ASP A 215 12.11 9.30 12.04
CA ASP A 215 11.97 8.85 13.43
C ASP A 215 10.72 9.46 14.07
N LEU A 216 9.60 8.74 13.95
CA LEU A 216 8.33 9.15 14.55
C LEU A 216 8.33 9.04 16.07
N GLY A 217 9.28 8.34 16.68
CA GLY A 217 9.43 8.29 18.14
C GLY A 217 9.80 9.65 18.74
N HIS A 218 10.40 10.53 17.92
CA HIS A 218 10.75 11.89 18.30
C HIS A 218 9.51 12.75 18.58
N PRO A 219 9.54 13.69 19.56
CA PRO A 219 8.39 14.54 19.90
C PRO A 219 7.81 15.31 18.71
N LYS A 220 8.66 15.79 17.80
CA LYS A 220 8.21 16.47 16.56
C LYS A 220 7.50 15.53 15.59
N GLY A 221 7.86 14.24 15.59
CA GLY A 221 7.18 13.22 14.80
C GLY A 221 5.77 12.97 15.33
N GLN A 222 5.62 12.90 16.66
CA GLN A 222 4.31 12.79 17.30
C GLN A 222 3.43 14.02 17.03
N ALA A 223 4.01 15.23 17.07
CA ALA A 223 3.30 16.47 16.73
C ALA A 223 2.79 16.45 15.29
N MET A 224 3.64 16.07 14.32
CA MET A 224 3.28 15.91 12.91
C MET A 224 2.10 14.95 12.70
N LEU A 225 2.10 13.79 13.36
CA LEU A 225 0.98 12.83 13.29
C LEU A 225 -0.31 13.41 13.90
N SER A 226 -0.18 14.13 15.02
CA SER A 226 -1.32 14.73 15.71
C SER A 226 -2.00 15.83 14.89
N GLU A 227 -1.22 16.68 14.20
CA GLU A 227 -1.76 17.70 13.29
C GLU A 227 -2.24 17.09 11.97
N GLY A 228 -1.70 15.93 11.59
CA GLY A 228 -2.03 15.27 10.32
C GLY A 228 -1.43 15.99 9.11
N VAL A 229 -0.36 16.76 9.29
CA VAL A 229 0.33 17.48 8.22
C VAL A 229 1.84 17.32 8.38
N CYS A 230 2.50 16.89 7.32
CA CYS A 230 3.95 16.82 7.24
C CYS A 230 4.47 17.93 6.34
N ALA A 231 5.42 18.72 6.84
CA ALA A 231 6.11 19.75 6.10
C ALA A 231 7.61 19.45 6.04
N LEU A 232 8.22 19.77 4.91
CA LEU A 232 9.65 19.62 4.65
C LEU A 232 10.23 20.92 4.12
N TYR A 233 11.42 21.25 4.58
CA TYR A 233 12.28 22.25 3.97
C TYR A 233 13.58 21.60 3.51
N VAL A 234 14.01 21.92 2.28
CA VAL A 234 15.29 21.48 1.73
C VAL A 234 16.01 22.67 1.12
N PRO A 235 17.23 23.02 1.57
CA PRO A 235 17.92 24.22 1.09
C PRO A 235 18.31 24.12 -0.39
N SER A 236 18.34 25.27 -1.09
CA SER A 236 18.70 25.38 -2.51
C SER A 236 20.09 24.86 -2.88
N THR A 237 20.95 24.57 -1.90
CA THR A 237 22.25 23.93 -2.12
C THR A 237 22.12 22.54 -2.76
N LEU A 238 20.97 21.88 -2.59
CA LEU A 238 20.66 20.59 -3.20
C LEU A 238 19.93 20.81 -4.54
N VAL A 239 20.72 20.85 -5.61
CA VAL A 239 20.23 21.15 -6.97
C VAL A 239 19.42 19.96 -7.56
N ASP A 240 18.33 20.29 -8.25
CA ASP A 240 17.37 19.35 -8.86
C ASP A 240 16.82 18.32 -7.88
N ILE A 241 16.48 18.77 -6.67
CA ILE A 241 15.86 17.93 -5.64
C ILE A 241 14.52 17.40 -6.12
N LYS A 242 14.31 16.08 -5.99
CA LYS A 242 13.01 15.43 -6.09
C LYS A 242 12.78 14.63 -4.82
N LEU A 243 11.59 14.79 -4.25
CA LEU A 243 11.17 14.19 -2.99
C LEU A 243 9.90 13.38 -3.22
N GLU A 244 9.86 12.18 -2.68
CA GLU A 244 8.66 11.35 -2.60
C GLU A 244 8.53 10.83 -1.17
N LEU A 245 7.36 10.98 -0.55
CA LEU A 245 7.09 10.45 0.77
C LEU A 245 6.24 9.18 0.65
N PHE A 246 6.62 8.14 1.38
CA PHE A 246 5.90 6.88 1.46
C PHE A 246 5.56 6.59 2.92
N ALA A 247 4.36 6.08 3.17
CA ALA A 247 3.99 5.52 4.46
C ALA A 247 3.69 4.04 4.30
N VAL A 248 4.31 3.19 5.12
CA VAL A 248 4.08 1.75 5.16
C VAL A 248 3.30 1.43 6.41
N LEU A 249 2.03 1.06 6.26
CA LEU A 249 1.16 0.64 7.35
C LEU A 249 1.76 -0.55 8.09
N ARG A 250 1.85 -0.44 9.41
CA ARG A 250 2.23 -1.55 10.29
C ARG A 250 1.03 -2.50 10.43
N ALA A 251 1.32 -3.78 10.66
CA ALA A 251 0.30 -4.83 10.80
C ALA A 251 -0.28 -4.85 12.21
#